data_AF-A0A929G9J1-F1
#
_entry.id   AF-A0A929G9J1-F1
#
_cell.length_a   1.000
_cell.length_b   1.000
_cell.length_c   1.000
_cell.angle_alpha   90.00
_cell.angle_beta   90.00
_cell.angle_gamma   90.00
#
_symmetry.space_group_name_H-M   'P 1'
#
loop_
_entity.id
_entity.type
_entity.pdbx_description
1 polymer ?
#
loop_
_entity_poly.entity_id
_entity_poly.type
_entity_poly.pdbx_seq_one_letter_code
_entity_poly.pdbx_strand_id
1 'polypeptide(L)'
;MSKLSESELQEIVQRIVQRTIGDREPVSSAESGIINTAAPQPDGEIEPVNKTRRIAIAADHGGYSLKENLKPYLQKQGYQVDDCGTHSPEPVDYPDFAYAAAKKVSDGEAWRGIIIDGAGIGSCMVANKVPGVRAAMCYDHA
;
A
#
# COMPACT_ATOMS: atom_id res chain seq x y z
N MET A 1 18.38 -6.05 -31.15
CA MET A 1 18.38 -4.80 -30.36
C MET A 1 19.74 -4.70 -29.69
N SER A 2 20.56 -3.69 -30.01
CA SER A 2 21.85 -3.49 -29.36
C SER A 2 21.61 -3.17 -27.89
N LYS A 3 22.21 -3.96 -26.99
CA LYS A 3 22.18 -3.65 -25.57
C LYS A 3 23.04 -2.39 -25.35
N LEU A 4 22.46 -1.39 -24.69
CA LEU A 4 23.22 -0.23 -24.22
C LEU A 4 24.37 -0.71 -23.33
N SER A 5 25.54 -0.12 -23.47
CA SER A 5 26.62 -0.35 -22.53
C SER A 5 26.28 0.26 -21.17
N GLU A 6 26.93 -0.23 -20.10
CA GLU A 6 26.75 0.34 -18.76
C GLU A 6 27.11 1.83 -18.71
N SER A 7 28.11 2.26 -19.50
CA SER A 7 28.50 3.67 -19.60
C SER A 7 27.40 4.53 -20.24
N GLU A 8 26.75 4.05 -21.30
CA GLU A 8 25.64 4.76 -21.95
C GLU A 8 24.43 4.88 -21.01
N LEU A 9 24.11 3.81 -20.26
CA LEU A 9 23.08 3.84 -19.22
C LEU A 9 23.39 4.86 -18.13
N GLN A 10 24.63 4.90 -17.66
CA GLN A 10 25.08 5.81 -16.61
C GLN A 10 25.01 7.28 -17.06
N GLU A 11 25.41 7.58 -18.30
CA GLU A 11 25.30 8.93 -18.88
C GLU A 11 23.83 9.37 -19.01
N ILE A 12 22.94 8.47 -19.44
CA ILE A 12 21.50 8.77 -19.56
C ILE A 12 20.92 9.11 -18.18
N VAL A 13 21.23 8.32 -17.16
CA VAL A 13 20.75 8.56 -15.78
C VAL A 13 21.27 9.89 -15.24
N GLN A 14 22.58 10.14 -15.35
CA GLN A 14 23.18 11.40 -14.86
C GLN A 14 22.56 12.63 -15.53
N ARG A 15 22.35 12.57 -16.85
CA ARG A 15 21.72 13.67 -17.59
C ARG A 15 20.28 13.93 -17.13
N ILE A 16 19.51 12.87 -16.85
CA ILE A 16 18.12 13.01 -16.37
C ILE A 16 18.11 13.58 -14.95
N VAL A 17 18.97 13.08 -14.07
CA VAL A 17 19.11 13.55 -12.69
C VAL A 17 19.49 15.03 -12.67
N GLN A 18 20.49 15.45 -13.44
CA GLN A 18 20.93 16.84 -13.50
C GLN A 18 19.81 17.78 -14.00
N ARG A 19 19.04 17.35 -15.01
CA ARG A 19 17.90 18.12 -15.52
C ARG A 19 16.73 18.22 -14.54
N THR A 20 16.51 17.18 -13.76
CA THR A 20 15.35 17.09 -12.85
C THR A 20 15.64 17.80 -11.54
N ILE A 21 16.87 17.69 -11.05
CA ILE A 21 17.26 18.15 -9.72
C ILE A 21 17.92 19.53 -9.75
N GLY A 22 18.48 19.97 -10.90
CA GLY A 22 19.17 21.25 -11.17
C GLY A 22 19.46 22.16 -9.98
N ASP A 23 20.75 22.35 -9.65
CA ASP A 23 21.32 23.23 -8.60
C ASP A 23 20.30 23.98 -7.74
N ARG A 24 19.67 23.27 -6.80
CA ARG A 24 18.83 23.90 -5.78
C ARG A 24 19.73 24.39 -4.64
N GLU A 25 19.91 25.70 -4.58
CA GLU A 25 20.26 26.39 -3.33
C GLU A 25 19.23 26.03 -2.23
N PRO A 26 19.65 25.88 -0.97
CA PRO A 26 18.77 25.46 0.11
C PRO A 26 17.72 26.54 0.40
N VAL A 27 16.44 26.19 0.27
CA VAL A 27 15.33 27.08 0.64
C VAL A 27 15.30 27.24 2.15
N SER A 28 15.57 28.47 2.59
CA SER A 28 15.48 28.95 3.97
C SER A 28 14.04 28.86 4.51
N SER A 29 13.99 28.65 5.82
CA SER A 29 12.82 28.49 6.70
C SER A 29 11.69 29.51 6.57
N ALA A 30 10.47 28.95 6.69
CA ALA A 30 9.23 29.51 7.25
C ALA A 30 8.46 30.58 6.47
N GLU A 31 7.22 30.26 6.08
CA GLU A 31 6.04 31.11 6.34
C GLU A 31 4.80 30.24 6.60
N SER A 32 4.15 30.56 7.72
CA SER A 32 2.96 29.94 8.29
C SER A 32 1.69 30.53 7.65
N GLY A 33 1.04 29.75 6.79
CA GLY A 33 -0.32 30.03 6.33
C GLY A 33 -1.34 29.34 7.24
N ILE A 34 -2.00 30.08 8.11
CA ILE A 34 -3.11 29.59 8.94
C ILE A 34 -4.31 29.31 8.04
N ILE A 35 -4.65 28.04 7.86
CA ILE A 35 -5.92 27.63 7.25
C ILE A 35 -6.90 27.34 8.40
N ASN A 36 -7.90 28.19 8.56
CA ASN A 36 -8.98 27.97 9.50
C ASN A 36 -9.91 26.88 8.95
N THR A 37 -9.71 25.63 9.37
CA THR A 37 -10.69 24.56 9.17
C THR A 37 -11.47 24.38 10.46
N ALA A 38 -12.75 24.75 10.42
CA ALA A 38 -13.71 24.47 11.50
C ALA A 38 -13.64 22.98 11.88
N ALA A 39 -13.73 22.71 13.18
CA ALA A 39 -13.70 21.35 13.73
C ALA A 39 -14.75 20.46 13.04
N PRO A 40 -14.42 19.20 12.69
CA PRO A 40 -15.43 18.25 12.27
C PRO A 40 -16.50 18.15 13.35
N GLN A 41 -17.77 18.24 12.97
CA GLN A 41 -18.87 18.03 13.92
C GLN A 41 -18.78 16.62 14.51
N PRO A 42 -19.14 16.45 15.80
CA PRO A 42 -19.07 15.15 16.45
C PRO A 42 -19.98 14.18 15.71
N ASP A 43 -19.39 13.04 15.37
CA ASP A 43 -20.01 11.95 14.63
C ASP A 43 -21.43 11.68 15.16
N GLY A 44 -22.42 11.86 14.27
CA GLY A 44 -23.78 11.39 14.52
C GLY A 44 -23.74 9.92 14.93
N GLU A 45 -24.59 9.57 15.88
CA GLU A 45 -24.71 8.25 16.50
C GLU A 45 -24.47 7.11 15.50
N ILE A 46 -23.31 6.46 15.63
CA ILE A 46 -22.98 5.29 14.83
C ILE A 46 -23.76 4.12 15.42
N GLU A 47 -24.86 3.76 14.77
CA GLU A 47 -25.61 2.52 15.03
C GLU A 47 -24.63 1.34 15.21
N PRO A 48 -24.82 0.49 16.24
CA PRO A 48 -23.86 -0.56 16.56
C PRO A 48 -23.83 -1.61 15.45
N VAL A 49 -22.82 -1.55 14.58
CA VAL A 49 -22.62 -2.56 13.54
C VAL A 49 -22.10 -3.85 14.20
N ASN A 50 -23.03 -4.71 14.62
CA ASN A 50 -22.76 -6.10 14.99
C ASN A 50 -22.51 -6.95 13.72
N LYS A 51 -21.47 -6.61 12.97
CA LYS A 51 -20.90 -7.44 11.90
C LYS A 51 -19.42 -7.59 12.22
N THR A 52 -18.99 -8.81 12.52
CA THR A 52 -17.57 -9.18 12.49
C THR A 52 -17.01 -8.76 11.13
N ARG A 53 -16.15 -7.73 11.12
CA ARG A 53 -15.62 -7.17 9.88
C ARG A 53 -14.56 -8.14 9.34
N ARG A 54 -14.72 -8.58 8.08
CA ARG A 54 -13.75 -9.47 7.42
C ARG A 54 -12.63 -8.66 6.77
N ILE A 55 -11.39 -9.07 6.99
CA ILE A 55 -10.19 -8.49 6.38
C ILE A 55 -9.58 -9.53 5.45
N ALA A 56 -9.50 -9.23 4.15
CA ALA A 56 -8.68 -10.00 3.23
C ALA A 56 -7.22 -9.60 3.42
N ILE A 57 -6.34 -10.56 3.69
CA ILE A 57 -4.92 -10.29 3.86
C ILE A 57 -4.10 -11.09 2.85
N ALA A 58 -3.15 -10.43 2.20
CA ALA A 58 -2.27 -11.03 1.21
C ALA A 58 -0.83 -10.57 1.40
N ALA A 59 0.12 -11.36 0.91
CA ALA A 59 1.51 -10.97 0.80
C ALA A 59 2.23 -11.68 -0.34
N ASP A 60 3.34 -11.10 -0.79
CA ASP A 60 4.36 -11.85 -1.52
C ASP A 60 5.36 -12.50 -0.54
N HIS A 61 6.44 -13.08 -1.07
CA HIS A 61 7.48 -13.71 -0.28
C HIS A 61 8.21 -12.74 0.67
N GLY A 62 8.39 -11.48 0.27
CA GLY A 62 8.98 -10.44 1.12
C GLY A 62 8.07 -10.02 2.28
N GLY A 63 6.75 -10.04 2.06
CA GLY A 63 5.74 -9.70 3.07
C GLY A 63 5.26 -10.87 3.95
N TYR A 64 5.60 -12.12 3.60
CA TYR A 64 5.06 -13.33 4.23
C TYR A 64 5.19 -13.32 5.76
N SER A 65 6.39 -13.05 6.29
CA SER A 65 6.63 -13.05 7.74
C SER A 65 5.79 -12.00 8.47
N LEU A 66 5.70 -10.78 7.93
CA LEU A 66 4.87 -9.73 8.52
C LEU A 66 3.38 -10.08 8.47
N LYS A 67 2.93 -10.68 7.37
CA LYS A 67 1.55 -11.17 7.25
C LYS A 67 1.21 -12.17 8.35
N GLU A 68 2.04 -13.20 8.53
CA GLU A 68 1.83 -14.22 9.56
C GLU A 68 1.78 -13.62 10.97
N ASN A 69 2.60 -12.62 11.26
CA ASN A 69 2.58 -11.89 12.52
C ASN A 69 1.32 -11.01 12.70
N LEU A 70 0.80 -10.43 11.62
CA LEU A 70 -0.36 -9.53 11.65
C LEU A 70 -1.69 -10.27 11.80
N LYS A 71 -1.84 -11.47 11.22
CA LYS A 71 -3.07 -12.28 11.33
C LYS A 71 -3.57 -12.46 12.78
N PRO A 72 -2.77 -12.93 13.75
CA PRO A 72 -3.24 -13.12 15.12
C PRO A 72 -3.54 -11.80 15.82
N TYR A 73 -2.86 -10.70 15.47
CA TYR A 73 -3.18 -9.37 15.98
C TYR A 73 -4.59 -8.95 15.54
N LEU A 74 -4.90 -9.04 14.24
CA LEU A 74 -6.23 -8.71 13.71
C LEU A 74 -7.33 -9.58 14.33
N GLN A 75 -7.07 -10.88 14.49
CA GLN A 75 -8.01 -11.81 15.13
C GLN A 75 -8.29 -11.41 16.59
N LYS A 76 -7.25 -11.03 17.36
CA LYS A 76 -7.41 -10.52 18.74
C LYS A 76 -8.23 -9.23 18.81
N GLN A 77 -8.19 -8.40 17.76
CA GLN A 77 -9.03 -7.20 17.64
C GLN A 77 -10.48 -7.51 17.20
N GLY A 78 -10.85 -8.79 17.03
CA GLY A 78 -12.21 -9.20 16.69
C GLY A 78 -12.51 -9.21 15.17
N TYR A 79 -11.49 -9.09 14.31
CA TYR A 79 -11.67 -9.22 12.87
C TYR A 79 -11.64 -10.69 12.43
N GLN A 80 -12.47 -11.02 11.43
CA GLN A 80 -12.31 -12.28 10.70
C GLN A 80 -11.22 -12.09 9.65
N VAL A 81 -10.19 -12.93 9.67
CA VAL A 81 -9.07 -12.84 8.72
C VAL A 81 -9.23 -13.88 7.62
N ASP A 82 -9.18 -13.43 6.38
CA ASP A 82 -9.24 -14.24 5.18
C ASP A 82 -7.89 -14.15 4.45
N ASP A 83 -7.07 -15.18 4.64
CA ASP A 83 -5.70 -15.24 4.12
C ASP A 83 -5.70 -15.67 2.66
N CYS A 84 -5.38 -14.74 1.77
CA CYS A 84 -5.35 -14.92 0.32
C CYS A 84 -3.99 -15.40 -0.19
N GLY A 85 -3.03 -15.70 0.69
CA GLY A 85 -1.66 -16.14 0.34
C GLY A 85 -0.63 -15.01 0.43
N THR A 86 0.63 -15.21 0.04
CA THR A 86 1.28 -16.51 -0.14
C THR A 86 1.34 -17.30 1.18
N HIS A 87 1.45 -18.63 1.13
CA HIS A 87 1.46 -19.48 2.33
C HIS A 87 2.84 -20.02 2.68
N SER A 88 3.88 -19.47 2.07
CA SER A 88 5.28 -19.83 2.33
C SER A 88 6.21 -18.64 2.06
N PRO A 89 7.46 -18.66 2.56
CA PRO A 89 8.47 -17.66 2.22
C PRO A 89 9.09 -17.86 0.83
N GLU A 90 8.62 -18.83 0.06
CA GLU A 90 9.19 -19.14 -1.26
C GLU A 90 8.90 -18.02 -2.26
N PRO A 91 9.82 -17.73 -3.20
CA PRO A 91 9.62 -16.71 -4.22
C PRO A 91 8.32 -16.89 -4.99
N VAL A 92 7.58 -15.78 -5.12
CA VAL A 92 6.30 -15.71 -5.83
C VAL A 92 6.11 -14.32 -6.43
N ASP A 93 5.16 -14.22 -7.37
CA ASP A 93 4.77 -12.96 -7.99
C ASP A 93 3.66 -12.26 -7.17
N TYR A 94 3.96 -11.05 -6.67
CA TYR A 94 3.02 -10.26 -5.88
C TYR A 94 1.66 -9.96 -6.57
N PRO A 95 1.54 -9.82 -7.91
CA PRO A 95 0.26 -9.48 -8.53
C PRO A 95 -0.85 -10.49 -8.27
N ASP A 96 -0.53 -11.79 -8.19
CA ASP A 96 -1.52 -12.84 -7.99
C ASP A 96 -2.25 -12.67 -6.64
N PHE A 97 -1.47 -12.45 -5.58
CA PHE A 97 -1.97 -12.30 -4.22
C PHE A 97 -2.60 -10.93 -3.99
N ALA A 98 -2.01 -9.87 -4.55
CA ALA A 98 -2.57 -8.53 -4.49
C ALA A 98 -3.94 -8.46 -5.19
N TYR A 99 -4.07 -9.09 -6.36
CA TYR A 99 -5.35 -9.19 -7.07
C TYR A 99 -6.37 -10.00 -6.29
N ALA A 100 -5.99 -11.15 -5.71
CA ALA A 100 -6.90 -11.98 -4.91
C ALA A 100 -7.52 -11.21 -3.73
N ALA A 101 -6.71 -10.49 -2.96
CA ALA A 101 -7.22 -9.67 -1.85
C ALA A 101 -8.06 -8.49 -2.34
N ALA A 102 -7.62 -7.78 -3.39
CA ALA A 102 -8.35 -6.66 -3.96
C ALA A 102 -9.71 -7.08 -4.55
N LYS A 103 -9.79 -8.27 -5.17
CA LYS A 103 -11.02 -8.82 -5.73
C LYS A 103 -12.05 -9.10 -4.64
N LYS A 104 -11.65 -9.66 -3.50
CA LYS A 104 -12.55 -9.86 -2.34
C LYS A 104 -13.11 -8.55 -1.80
N VAL A 105 -12.31 -7.48 -1.80
CA VAL A 105 -12.79 -6.15 -1.41
C VAL A 105 -13.78 -5.61 -2.44
N SER A 106 -13.45 -5.72 -3.73
CA SER A 106 -14.32 -5.31 -4.84
C SER A 106 -15.67 -6.01 -4.83
N ASP A 107 -15.69 -7.31 -4.50
CA ASP A 107 -16.90 -8.14 -4.49
C ASP A 107 -17.74 -7.96 -3.22
N GLY A 108 -17.25 -7.19 -2.25
CA GLY A 108 -17.91 -7.00 -0.95
C GLY A 108 -17.78 -8.20 -0.01
N GLU A 109 -16.97 -9.20 -0.35
CA GLU A 109 -16.66 -10.34 0.52
C GLU A 109 -15.78 -9.91 1.71
N ALA A 110 -14.91 -8.92 1.51
CA ALA A 110 -14.07 -8.34 2.55
C ALA A 110 -14.39 -6.86 2.78
N TRP A 111 -14.43 -6.45 4.05
CA TRP A 111 -14.61 -5.04 4.41
C TRP A 111 -13.40 -4.20 4.03
N ARG A 112 -12.19 -4.75 4.22
CA ARG A 112 -10.91 -4.12 3.84
C ARG A 112 -9.92 -5.19 3.37
N GLY A 113 -8.94 -4.73 2.61
CA GLY A 113 -7.78 -5.51 2.19
C GLY A 113 -6.51 -4.98 2.83
N ILE A 114 -5.59 -5.87 3.20
CA ILE A 114 -4.22 -5.56 3.61
C ILE A 114 -3.30 -6.38 2.71
N ILE A 115 -2.41 -5.73 1.97
CA ILE A 115 -1.47 -6.40 1.08
C ILE A 115 -0.05 -5.98 1.46
N ILE A 116 0.83 -6.94 1.66
CA ILE A 116 2.19 -6.72 2.14
C ILE A 116 3.17 -7.28 1.11
N ASP A 117 4.00 -6.40 0.53
CA ASP A 117 5.14 -6.83 -0.29
C ASP A 117 6.41 -6.09 0.15
N GLY A 118 7.52 -6.29 -0.54
CA GLY A 118 8.80 -5.68 -0.16
C GLY A 118 8.77 -4.14 0.02
N ALA A 119 7.98 -3.41 -0.77
CA ALA A 119 7.88 -1.93 -0.71
C ALA A 119 6.45 -1.39 -0.59
N GLY A 120 5.44 -2.24 -0.72
CA GLY A 120 4.01 -1.94 -0.85
C GLY A 120 3.59 -1.29 -2.17
N ILE A 121 4.53 -0.80 -2.99
CA ILE A 121 4.23 -0.03 -4.21
C ILE A 121 3.58 -0.92 -5.28
N GLY A 122 4.17 -2.09 -5.56
CA GLY A 122 3.71 -3.00 -6.61
C GLY A 122 2.29 -3.50 -6.36
N SER A 123 2.03 -3.99 -5.15
CA SER A 123 0.70 -4.44 -4.75
C SER A 123 -0.33 -3.31 -4.76
N CYS A 124 0.05 -2.11 -4.34
CA CYS A 124 -0.82 -0.94 -4.41
C CYS A 124 -1.22 -0.61 -5.86
N MET A 125 -0.28 -0.70 -6.79
CA MET A 125 -0.56 -0.52 -8.22
C MET A 125 -1.53 -1.59 -8.74
N VAL A 126 -1.33 -2.86 -8.39
CA VAL A 126 -2.22 -3.97 -8.79
C VAL A 126 -3.63 -3.81 -8.22
N ALA A 127 -3.74 -3.54 -6.92
CA ALA A 127 -5.02 -3.39 -6.26
C ALA A 127 -5.87 -2.26 -6.87
N ASN A 128 -5.23 -1.12 -7.22
CA ASN A 128 -5.91 -0.01 -7.88
C ASN A 128 -6.31 -0.28 -9.35
N LYS A 129 -5.91 -1.43 -9.94
CA LYS A 129 -6.45 -1.88 -11.25
C LYS A 129 -7.78 -2.62 -11.12
N VAL A 130 -8.14 -3.04 -9.91
CA VAL A 130 -9.43 -3.71 -9.66
C VAL A 130 -10.53 -2.64 -9.54
N PRO A 131 -11.59 -2.66 -10.39
CA PRO A 131 -12.67 -1.69 -10.32
C PRO A 131 -13.30 -1.63 -8.93
N GLY A 132 -13.57 -0.43 -8.43
CA GLY A 132 -14.17 -0.23 -7.09
C GLY A 132 -13.18 -0.26 -5.92
N VAL A 133 -11.93 -0.67 -6.14
CA VAL A 133 -10.88 -0.65 -5.12
C VAL A 133 -10.15 0.69 -5.12
N ARG A 134 -9.82 1.18 -3.92
CA ARG A 134 -8.90 2.29 -3.69
C ARG A 134 -7.86 1.83 -2.68
N ALA A 135 -6.63 1.65 -3.13
CA ALA A 135 -5.52 1.23 -2.28
C ALA A 135 -4.52 2.38 -2.08
N ALA A 136 -3.97 2.45 -0.87
CA ALA A 136 -2.89 3.35 -0.51
C ALA A 136 -1.70 2.53 0.01
N MET A 137 -0.49 2.95 -0.36
CA MET A 137 0.74 2.42 0.22
C MET A 137 1.08 3.28 1.44
N CYS A 138 1.22 2.65 2.61
CA CYS A 138 1.43 3.33 3.89
C CYS A 138 2.65 2.76 4.60
N TYR A 139 3.52 3.62 5.11
CA TYR A 139 4.74 3.23 5.85
C TYR A 139 4.94 4.00 7.16
N ASP A 140 4.12 5.00 7.45
CA ASP A 140 4.16 5.81 8.66
C ASP A 140 2.76 6.26 9.10
N HIS A 141 2.73 7.12 10.13
CA HIS A 141 1.55 7.84 10.53
C HIS A 141 1.52 9.18 9.77
N ALA A 142 0.34 9.52 9.24
CA ALA A 142 0.10 10.81 8.60
C ALA A 142 0.06 11.97 9.61
#